data_AF-A0A6N8WBI3-F1
#
_entry.id   AF-A0A6N8WBI3-F1
#
_cell.length_a   1.000
_cell.length_b   1.000
_cell.length_c   1.000
_cell.angle_alpha   90.00
_cell.angle_beta   90.00
_cell.angle_gamma   90.00
#
_symmetry.space_group_name_H-M   'P 1'
#
loop_
_entity.id
_entity.type
_entity.pdbx_description
1 polymer ?
#
loop_
_entity_poly.entity_id
_entity_poly.type
_entity_poly.pdbx_seq_one_letter_code
_entity_poly.pdbx_strand_id
1 'polypeptide(L)'
;MPETVATARQWSLIRSWLADLKKIPALDLVWLEGSLADGRGSPYSDIDIRFAIADEKFEQLWQKPLRKANAESNPFTARGPVELLAGLGEYLLLETTFVRALTSDGLLVEPGALPT
;
A
#
# COMPACT_ATOMS: atom_id res chain seq x y z
N MET A 1 7.49 12.60 -10.85
CA MET A 1 7.98 13.99 -10.98
C MET A 1 9.45 14.07 -10.57
N PRO A 2 10.24 15.06 -11.04
CA PRO A 2 11.70 14.95 -10.99
C PRO A 2 12.29 15.30 -9.62
N GLU A 3 13.37 14.60 -9.29
CA GLU A 3 14.29 14.91 -8.20
C GLU A 3 14.74 16.39 -8.26
N THR A 4 14.65 17.07 -7.12
CA THR A 4 15.17 18.44 -6.97
C THR A 4 16.43 18.43 -6.11
N VAL A 5 17.24 19.49 -6.19
CA VAL A 5 18.40 19.72 -5.31
C VAL A 5 18.00 19.61 -3.82
N ALA A 6 16.82 20.13 -3.46
CA ALA A 6 16.30 20.11 -2.10
C ALA A 6 16.03 18.68 -1.58
N THR A 7 15.67 17.75 -2.48
CA THR A 7 15.31 16.37 -2.16
C THR A 7 16.40 15.35 -2.52
N ALA A 8 17.57 15.81 -2.98
CA ALA A 8 18.60 14.94 -3.56
C ALA A 8 19.12 13.87 -2.58
N ARG A 9 19.17 14.19 -1.28
CA ARG A 9 19.56 13.22 -0.23
C ARG A 9 18.54 12.10 -0.08
N GLN A 10 17.25 12.45 -0.01
CA GLN A 10 16.17 11.48 0.05
C GLN A 10 16.16 10.57 -1.18
N TRP A 11 16.29 11.14 -2.39
CA TRP A 11 16.35 10.36 -3.62
C TRP A 11 17.59 9.46 -3.71
N SER A 12 18.74 9.91 -3.18
CA SER A 12 19.93 9.06 -3.07
C SER A 12 19.71 7.87 -2.13
N LEU A 13 19.06 8.07 -0.99
CA LEU A 13 18.70 6.98 -0.07
C LEU A 13 17.72 6.01 -0.72
N ILE A 14 16.67 6.51 -1.36
CA ILE A 14 15.67 5.70 -2.08
C ILE A 14 16.35 4.81 -3.12
N ARG A 15 17.27 5.36 -3.93
CA ARG A 15 18.01 4.57 -4.93
C ARG A 15 18.88 3.49 -4.30
N SER A 16 19.56 3.82 -3.20
CA SER A 16 20.38 2.84 -2.47
C SER A 16 19.51 1.71 -1.93
N TRP A 17 18.39 2.03 -1.26
CA TRP A 17 17.48 1.04 -0.71
C TRP A 17 16.82 0.20 -1.80
N LEU A 18 16.39 0.81 -2.90
CA LEU A 18 15.74 0.09 -4.00
C LEU A 18 16.66 -1.00 -4.59
N ALA A 19 17.97 -0.77 -4.63
CA ALA A 19 18.93 -1.78 -5.09
C ALA A 19 18.95 -3.02 -4.18
N ASP A 20 18.75 -2.86 -2.87
CA ASP A 20 18.71 -3.96 -1.91
C ASP A 20 17.32 -4.60 -1.82
N LEU A 21 16.25 -3.78 -1.84
CA LEU A 21 14.87 -4.25 -1.80
C LEU A 21 14.54 -5.18 -2.97
N LYS A 22 15.05 -4.88 -4.18
CA LYS A 22 14.90 -5.74 -5.37
C LYS A 22 15.48 -7.14 -5.22
N LYS A 23 16.37 -7.36 -4.23
CA LYS A 23 16.98 -8.67 -3.97
C LYS A 23 16.12 -9.54 -3.06
N ILE A 24 15.05 -9.01 -2.48
CA ILE A 24 14.18 -9.72 -1.54
C ILE A 24 13.06 -10.41 -2.34
N PRO A 25 13.06 -11.75 -2.50
CA PRO A 25 12.11 -12.44 -3.37
C PRO A 25 10.64 -12.31 -2.93
N ALA A 26 10.41 -12.10 -1.64
CA ALA A 26 9.07 -11.92 -1.08
C ALA A 26 8.46 -10.53 -1.40
N LEU A 27 9.25 -9.58 -1.89
CA LEU A 27 8.73 -8.27 -2.29
C LEU A 27 8.34 -8.31 -3.76
N ASP A 28 7.05 -8.18 -4.04
CA ASP A 28 6.50 -8.19 -5.40
C ASP A 28 6.50 -6.78 -6.01
N LEU A 29 6.12 -5.78 -5.20
CA LEU A 29 6.11 -4.38 -5.61
C LEU A 29 6.68 -3.47 -4.51
N VAL A 30 7.35 -2.40 -4.95
CA VAL A 30 7.77 -1.29 -4.09
C VAL A 30 7.29 0.00 -4.73
N TRP A 31 6.60 0.86 -3.97
CA TRP A 31 6.21 2.19 -4.44
C TRP A 31 6.41 3.26 -3.36
N LEU A 32 6.52 4.50 -3.82
CA LEU A 32 6.61 5.68 -2.96
C LEU A 32 5.23 6.30 -2.77
N GLU A 33 4.99 6.84 -1.58
CA GLU A 33 3.84 7.69 -1.27
C GLU A 33 4.31 9.05 -0.75
N GLY A 34 3.33 9.91 -0.44
CA GLY A 34 3.57 11.15 0.27
C GLY A 34 4.27 12.22 -0.57
N SER A 35 4.91 13.15 0.14
CA SER A 35 5.38 14.40 -0.47
C SER A 35 6.43 14.19 -1.57
N LEU A 36 7.27 13.16 -1.45
CA LEU A 36 8.27 12.83 -2.46
C LEU A 36 7.66 12.22 -3.73
N ALA A 37 6.59 11.42 -3.60
CA ALA A 37 5.87 10.85 -4.73
C ALA A 37 5.09 11.93 -5.52
N ASP A 38 4.46 12.86 -4.80
CA ASP A 38 3.60 13.90 -5.38
C ASP A 38 4.36 15.16 -5.84
N GLY A 39 5.69 15.17 -5.75
CA GLY A 39 6.51 16.33 -6.14
C GLY A 39 6.41 17.54 -5.19
N ARG A 40 5.85 17.35 -4.00
CA ARG A 40 5.75 18.37 -2.93
C ARG A 40 6.88 18.24 -1.89
N GLY A 41 7.90 17.45 -2.20
CA GLY A 41 9.02 17.16 -1.32
C GLY A 41 9.85 18.40 -0.96
N SER A 42 10.34 18.42 0.27
CA SER A 42 11.19 19.48 0.82
C SER A 42 12.44 18.87 1.47
N PRO A 43 13.43 19.68 1.87
CA PRO A 43 14.61 19.17 2.58
C PRO A 43 14.29 18.43 3.89
N TYR A 44 13.12 18.69 4.48
CA TYR A 44 12.65 18.09 5.73
C TYR A 44 11.64 16.97 5.52
N SER A 45 11.30 16.65 4.26
CA SER A 45 10.42 15.53 3.96
C SER A 45 11.05 14.21 4.42
N ASP A 46 10.22 13.40 5.05
CA ASP A 46 10.43 11.98 5.27
C ASP A 46 10.25 11.19 3.96
N ILE A 47 10.50 9.88 4.06
CA ILE A 47 10.40 8.93 2.96
C ILE A 47 9.30 7.92 3.30
N ASP A 48 8.16 8.02 2.62
CA ASP A 48 7.07 7.04 2.71
C ASP A 48 7.22 5.99 1.62
N ILE A 49 7.55 4.75 2.01
CA ILE A 49 7.62 3.60 1.10
C ILE A 49 6.56 2.57 1.50
N ARG A 50 5.98 1.93 0.49
CA ARG A 50 5.10 0.79 0.62
C ARG A 50 5.67 -0.42 -0.10
N PHE A 51 5.25 -1.59 0.37
CA PHE A 51 5.69 -2.89 -0.12
C PHE A 51 4.46 -3.76 -0.36
N ALA A 52 4.38 -4.38 -1.53
CA ALA A 52 3.54 -5.55 -1.70
C ALA A 52 4.38 -6.80 -1.42
N ILE A 53 3.89 -7.64 -0.52
CA ILE A 53 4.59 -8.86 -0.10
C ILE A 53 3.82 -10.06 -0.65
N ALA A 54 4.45 -10.81 -1.55
CA ALA A 54 3.95 -12.07 -2.07
C ALA A 54 4.35 -13.22 -1.13
N ASP A 55 3.73 -13.27 0.05
CA ASP A 55 3.96 -14.30 1.07
C ASP A 55 2.61 -14.87 1.54
N GLU A 56 2.45 -16.19 1.44
CA GLU A 56 1.21 -16.89 1.81
C GLU A 56 0.82 -16.70 3.29
N LYS A 57 1.80 -16.52 4.19
CA LYS A 57 1.52 -16.21 5.61
C LYS A 57 1.11 -14.77 5.78
N PHE A 58 1.64 -13.87 4.96
CA PHE A 58 1.16 -12.50 4.89
C PHE A 58 -0.29 -12.45 4.40
N GLU A 59 -0.66 -13.26 3.41
CA GLU A 59 -2.05 -13.46 2.99
C GLU A 59 -2.98 -13.90 4.13
N GLN A 60 -2.52 -14.79 5.00
CA GLN A 60 -3.30 -15.25 6.15
C GLN A 60 -3.60 -14.16 7.18
N LEU A 61 -2.77 -13.10 7.26
CA LEU A 61 -3.07 -11.94 8.11
C LEU A 61 -4.27 -11.15 7.56
N TRP A 62 -4.50 -11.21 6.24
CA TRP A 62 -5.58 -10.51 5.53
C TRP A 62 -6.92 -11.26 5.52
N GLN A 63 -6.96 -12.49 6.02
CA GLN A 63 -8.21 -13.25 6.23
C GLN A 63 -8.90 -12.89 7.56
N LYS A 64 -8.29 -12.04 8.39
CA LYS A 64 -8.83 -11.65 9.70
C LYS A 64 -9.45 -10.24 9.64
N PRO A 65 -10.45 -9.94 10.50
CA PRO A 65 -11.02 -8.60 10.60
C PRO A 65 -9.93 -7.56 10.93
N LEU A 66 -9.95 -6.40 10.26
CA LEU A 66 -8.91 -5.37 10.38
C LEU A 66 -8.80 -4.74 11.78
N ARG A 67 -9.78 -4.95 12.66
CA ARG A 67 -9.74 -4.66 14.12
C ARG A 67 -11.00 -5.20 14.81
N LYS A 68 -10.84 -5.90 15.95
CA LYS A 68 -11.97 -6.37 16.78
C LYS A 68 -12.95 -5.23 17.16
N ALA A 69 -12.43 -4.06 17.52
CA ALA A 69 -13.24 -2.91 17.96
C ALA A 69 -14.06 -2.24 16.82
N ASN A 70 -13.63 -2.37 15.57
CA ASN A 70 -14.37 -1.84 14.42
C ASN A 70 -15.46 -2.85 13.98
N ALA A 71 -15.16 -4.15 14.02
CA ALA A 71 -16.08 -5.22 13.63
C ALA A 71 -17.40 -5.24 14.44
N GLU A 72 -17.35 -4.83 15.71
CA GLU A 72 -18.53 -4.74 16.58
C GLU A 72 -19.42 -3.51 16.29
N SER A 73 -18.89 -2.49 15.61
CA SER A 73 -19.56 -1.20 15.38
C SER A 73 -19.90 -0.92 13.91
N ASN A 74 -19.27 -1.62 12.95
CA ASN A 74 -19.57 -1.49 11.53
C ASN A 74 -19.50 -2.86 10.81
N PRO A 75 -20.62 -3.38 10.26
CA PRO A 75 -20.68 -4.67 9.59
C PRO A 75 -19.79 -4.79 8.35
N PHE A 76 -19.35 -3.66 7.77
CA PHE A 76 -18.39 -3.65 6.66
C PHE A 76 -16.94 -3.84 7.11
N THR A 77 -16.61 -3.54 8.36
CA THR A 77 -15.26 -3.75 8.94
C THR A 77 -15.12 -5.09 9.66
N ALA A 78 -16.23 -5.82 9.82
CA ALA A 78 -16.24 -7.21 10.31
C ALA A 78 -15.70 -8.21 9.28
N ARG A 79 -15.73 -7.81 8.00
CA ARG A 79 -15.19 -8.57 6.87
C ARG A 79 -13.69 -8.30 6.73
N GLY A 80 -12.90 -9.34 6.52
CA GLY A 80 -11.48 -9.19 6.18
C GLY A 80 -11.32 -8.56 4.78
N PRO A 81 -10.18 -7.92 4.47
CA PRO A 81 -9.88 -7.36 3.15
C PRO A 81 -10.20 -8.32 1.99
N VAL A 82 -9.92 -9.62 2.18
CA VAL A 82 -10.18 -10.67 1.18
C VAL A 82 -11.67 -10.80 0.84
N GLU A 83 -12.56 -10.66 1.82
CA GLU A 83 -14.01 -10.71 1.58
C GLU A 83 -14.52 -9.45 0.87
N LEU A 84 -13.92 -8.29 1.12
CA LEU A 84 -14.28 -7.04 0.44
C LEU A 84 -13.82 -7.01 -1.03
N LEU A 85 -12.79 -7.78 -1.35
CA LEU A 85 -12.19 -7.86 -2.69
C LEU A 85 -12.61 -9.14 -3.44
N ALA A 86 -13.50 -9.95 -2.85
CA ALA A 86 -14.02 -11.15 -3.47
C ALA A 86 -14.70 -10.82 -4.81
N GLY A 87 -14.27 -11.49 -5.88
CA GLY A 87 -14.81 -11.30 -7.23
C GLY A 87 -14.06 -10.31 -8.11
N LEU A 88 -12.98 -9.67 -7.62
CA LEU A 88 -12.13 -8.79 -8.43
C LEU A 88 -11.14 -9.52 -9.37
N GLY A 89 -11.05 -10.85 -9.27
CA GLY A 89 -10.07 -11.64 -10.03
C GLY A 89 -8.67 -11.50 -9.43
N GLU A 90 -7.64 -11.42 -10.28
CA GLU A 90 -6.27 -11.15 -9.84
C GLU A 90 -6.11 -9.67 -9.48
N TYR A 91 -5.61 -9.40 -8.28
CA TYR A 91 -5.39 -8.05 -7.78
C TYR A 91 -4.15 -7.95 -6.89
N LEU A 92 -3.58 -6.76 -6.82
CA LEU A 92 -2.54 -6.38 -5.87
C LEU A 92 -3.15 -5.47 -4.80
N LEU A 93 -3.17 -5.90 -3.53
CA LEU A 93 -3.63 -5.08 -2.42
C LEU A 93 -2.56 -4.01 -2.08
N LEU A 94 -2.95 -2.74 -2.08
CA LEU A 94 -2.09 -1.57 -1.89
C LEU A 94 -2.17 -0.96 -0.48
N GLU A 95 -3.37 -0.83 0.10
CA GLU A 95 -3.59 -0.16 1.39
C GLU A 95 -4.73 -0.83 2.16
N THR A 96 -4.68 -0.86 3.50
CA THR A 96 -5.69 -1.56 4.32
C THR A 96 -6.55 -0.65 5.19
N THR A 97 -6.15 0.60 5.42
CA THR A 97 -6.98 1.57 6.16
C THR A 97 -8.29 1.85 5.42
N PHE A 98 -8.24 1.88 4.08
CA PHE A 98 -9.38 2.08 3.19
C PHE A 98 -9.61 0.91 2.21
N VAL A 99 -8.83 -0.19 2.36
CA VAL A 99 -8.76 -1.33 1.44
C VAL A 99 -8.65 -0.87 -0.02
N ARG A 100 -7.43 -0.72 -0.55
CA ARG A 100 -7.19 -0.40 -1.96
C ARG A 100 -6.59 -1.59 -2.68
N ALA A 101 -7.12 -1.94 -3.85
CA ALA A 101 -6.56 -2.98 -4.71
C ALA A 101 -6.37 -2.48 -6.15
N LEU A 102 -5.29 -2.90 -6.79
CA LEU A 102 -5.02 -2.70 -8.22
C LEU A 102 -5.32 -4.01 -8.96
N THR A 103 -6.32 -4.02 -9.84
CA THR A 103 -6.60 -5.21 -10.67
C THR A 103 -5.63 -5.31 -11.85
N SER A 104 -5.57 -6.48 -12.48
CA SER A 104 -4.80 -6.70 -13.72
C SER A 104 -5.23 -5.78 -14.87
N ASP A 105 -6.47 -5.30 -14.85
CA ASP A 105 -7.00 -4.30 -15.80
C ASP A 105 -6.60 -2.85 -15.46
N GLY A 106 -5.82 -2.64 -14.40
CA GLY A 106 -5.38 -1.32 -13.94
C GLY A 106 -6.42 -0.55 -13.13
N LEU A 107 -7.49 -1.22 -12.66
CA LEU A 107 -8.53 -0.58 -11.85
C LEU A 107 -8.06 -0.45 -10.39
N LEU A 108 -8.09 0.78 -9.87
CA LEU A 108 -7.94 1.02 -8.43
C LEU A 108 -9.32 0.89 -7.76
N VAL A 109 -9.53 -0.16 -6.98
CA VAL A 109 -10.76 -0.38 -6.22
C VAL A 109 -10.55 0.02 -4.77
N GLU A 110 -11.36 0.98 -4.31
CA GLU A 110 -11.51 1.36 -2.91
C GLU A 110 -12.95 1.00 -2.51
N PRO A 111 -13.22 -0.14 -1.82
CA PRO A 111 -14.42 -0.33 -1.02
C PRO A 111 -14.60 0.87 -0.08
N GLY A 112 -15.34 1.85 -0.58
CA GLY A 112 -15.62 3.07 0.14
C GLY A 112 -16.24 2.75 1.50
N ALA A 113 -15.57 3.18 2.56
CA ALA A 113 -16.33 3.73 3.67
C ALA A 113 -17.10 4.94 3.09
N LEU A 114 -18.42 4.81 2.91
CA LEU A 114 -19.26 5.95 2.54
C LEU A 114 -20.53 5.95 3.41
N PRO A 115 -21.07 7.10 3.83
CA PRO A 115 -20.51 8.46 3.96
C PRO A 115 -20.36 8.88 5.44
N THR A 116 -19.87 10.11 5.64
CA THR A 116 -19.79 10.90 6.90
C THR A 116 -20.87 10.66 7.93
#